data_AF-A0E1G7-F1
#
_entry.id   AF-A0E1G7-F1
#
_cell.length_a   1.000
_cell.length_b   1.000
_cell.length_c   1.000
_cell.angle_alpha   90.00
_cell.angle_beta   90.00
_cell.angle_gamma   90.00
#
_symmetry.space_group_name_H-M   'P 1'
#
loop_
_entity.id
_entity.type
_entity.pdbx_description
1 polymer ?
#
loop_
_entity_poly.entity_id
_entity_poly.type
_entity_poly.pdbx_seq_one_letter_code
_entity_poly.pdbx_strand_id
1 'polypeptide(L)'
;MNPKIETFNFYYQTYFKDISKIEFIEHVPDEILIDSNDKDNNNKLIKIEQSTLGISVSAIALLYPICLELVKNEHYEDQASWMILFLNGENYTAWGIRQRLKKEEDLKLTELICIRFPGSSCSFNYRQQFESTYENETRFFLKAFQKKNRSYHLWTYRMKYIKKISQEDHTIYEKECDLMKNLAEKDVHNFSIFHHLMICSKQCGMELMKWALELRDSFSLMYQGQVKDCEIDFKALQSLNQFIKHLQ
;
A
#
# COMPACT_ATOMS: atom_id res chain seq x y z
N MET A 1 4.95 -3.25 -38.94
CA MET A 1 5.69 -3.74 -37.76
C MET A 1 4.73 -4.71 -37.03
N ASN A 2 5.14 -5.51 -36.04
CA ASN A 2 4.22 -6.51 -35.45
C ASN A 2 3.06 -5.77 -34.74
N PRO A 3 1.77 -6.00 -35.09
CA PRO A 3 0.65 -5.26 -34.50
C PRO A 3 0.58 -5.32 -32.98
N LYS A 4 1.04 -6.43 -32.37
CA LYS A 4 1.14 -6.56 -30.91
C LYS A 4 2.17 -5.60 -30.30
N ILE A 5 3.30 -5.41 -30.99
CA ILE A 5 4.37 -4.49 -30.56
C ILE A 5 3.89 -3.04 -30.70
N GLU A 6 3.19 -2.71 -31.79
CA GLU A 6 2.61 -1.38 -31.99
C GLU A 6 1.60 -1.06 -30.88
N THR A 7 0.70 -2.02 -30.58
CA THR A 7 -0.26 -1.92 -29.47
C THR A 7 0.44 -1.73 -28.12
N PHE A 8 1.43 -2.57 -27.82
CA PHE A 8 2.21 -2.49 -26.58
C PHE A 8 2.89 -1.13 -26.42
N ASN A 9 3.63 -0.69 -27.45
CA ASN A 9 4.37 0.57 -27.40
C ASN A 9 3.43 1.77 -27.21
N PHE A 10 2.28 1.77 -27.87
CA PHE A 10 1.28 2.82 -27.72
C PHE A 10 0.80 2.92 -26.26
N TYR A 11 0.41 1.80 -25.65
CA TYR A 11 -0.07 1.80 -24.26
C TYR A 11 1.04 2.04 -23.25
N TYR A 12 2.25 1.51 -23.48
CA TYR A 12 3.39 1.76 -22.63
C TYR A 12 3.74 3.26 -22.59
N GLN A 13 3.83 3.89 -23.76
CA GLN A 13 4.08 5.34 -23.85
C GLN A 13 2.96 6.13 -23.17
N THR A 14 1.70 5.76 -23.38
CA THR A 14 0.56 6.44 -22.74
C THR A 14 0.58 6.29 -21.21
N TYR A 15 0.91 5.09 -20.70
CA TYR A 15 0.95 4.80 -19.28
C TYR A 15 2.15 5.50 -18.60
N PHE A 16 3.35 5.31 -19.13
CA PHE A 16 4.57 5.67 -18.42
C PHE A 16 5.05 7.10 -18.67
N LYS A 17 4.47 7.84 -19.63
CA LYS A 17 4.86 9.24 -19.94
C LYS A 17 4.74 10.17 -18.73
N ASP A 18 3.71 10.02 -17.92
CA ASP A 18 3.41 10.89 -16.77
C ASP A 18 3.32 10.12 -15.45
N ILE A 19 3.91 8.93 -15.37
CA ILE A 19 3.78 8.03 -14.21
C ILE A 19 4.30 8.66 -12.90
N SER A 20 5.23 9.62 -13.00
CA SER A 20 5.74 10.38 -11.85
C SER A 20 4.68 11.25 -11.18
N LYS A 21 3.61 11.63 -11.91
CA LYS A 21 2.48 12.41 -11.41
C LYS A 21 1.36 11.54 -10.83
N ILE A 22 1.43 10.24 -11.04
CA ILE A 22 0.41 9.29 -10.57
C ILE A 22 0.67 8.93 -9.11
N GLU A 23 -0.41 8.93 -8.33
CA GLU A 23 -0.43 8.51 -6.93
C GLU A 23 -1.20 7.20 -6.72
N PHE A 24 -2.20 6.94 -7.57
CA PHE A 24 -3.05 5.76 -7.47
C PHE A 24 -3.27 5.12 -8.84
N ILE A 25 -3.41 3.80 -8.85
CA ILE A 25 -3.87 3.06 -10.02
C ILE A 25 -5.12 2.29 -9.63
N GLU A 26 -6.21 2.51 -10.34
CA GLU A 26 -7.49 1.89 -10.03
C GLU A 26 -8.00 1.05 -11.20
N HIS A 27 -8.90 0.12 -10.90
CA HIS A 27 -9.69 -0.52 -11.93
C HIS A 27 -10.91 0.35 -12.20
N VAL A 28 -11.18 0.61 -13.47
CA VAL A 28 -12.36 1.37 -13.89
C VAL A 28 -13.22 0.47 -14.78
N PRO A 29 -14.55 0.48 -14.62
CA PRO A 29 -15.45 -0.16 -15.56
C PRO A 29 -15.25 0.41 -16.98
N ASP A 30 -15.38 -0.45 -17.99
CA ASP A 30 -15.20 -0.08 -19.39
C ASP A 30 -16.19 1.03 -19.80
N GLU A 31 -17.40 1.04 -19.23
CA GLU A 31 -18.45 2.02 -19.49
C GLU A 31 -18.06 3.44 -19.10
N ILE A 32 -17.30 3.61 -18.01
CA ILE A 32 -16.83 4.94 -17.54
C ILE A 32 -15.87 5.57 -18.55
N LEU A 33 -15.19 4.77 -19.35
CA LEU A 33 -14.24 5.25 -20.34
C LEU A 33 -14.89 5.57 -21.70
N ILE A 34 -16.13 5.09 -21.92
CA ILE A 34 -16.86 5.30 -23.17
C ILE A 34 -17.58 6.65 -23.19
N ASP A 35 -17.95 7.18 -22.02
CA ASP A 35 -18.79 8.37 -21.82
C ASP A 35 -18.02 9.71 -21.88
N SER A 36 -16.69 9.69 -21.99
CA SER A 36 -15.93 10.91 -22.27
C SER A 36 -16.16 11.32 -23.73
N ASN A 37 -16.57 12.59 -23.96
CA ASN A 37 -16.87 13.24 -25.25
C ASN A 37 -15.73 13.24 -26.30
N ASP A 38 -14.71 12.39 -26.15
CA ASP A 38 -13.60 12.24 -27.07
C ASP A 38 -13.98 11.39 -28.29
N LYS A 39 -13.84 11.99 -29.47
CA LYS A 39 -14.18 11.41 -30.77
C LYS A 39 -13.16 10.35 -31.26
N ASP A 40 -12.05 10.17 -30.55
CA ASP A 40 -11.06 9.12 -30.84
C ASP A 40 -11.37 7.83 -30.06
N ASN A 41 -12.22 6.99 -30.65
CA ASN A 41 -12.69 5.72 -30.07
C ASN A 41 -11.58 4.69 -29.77
N ASN A 42 -10.34 4.90 -30.24
CA ASN A 42 -9.25 3.91 -30.10
C ASN A 42 -8.49 4.01 -28.76
N ASN A 43 -8.73 5.04 -27.94
CA ASN A 43 -7.92 5.32 -26.73
C ASN A 43 -8.62 4.98 -25.39
N LYS A 44 -9.82 4.39 -25.43
CA LYS A 44 -10.75 4.29 -24.29
C LYS A 44 -10.48 3.17 -23.30
N LEU A 45 -9.30 2.57 -23.27
CA LEU A 45 -9.02 1.47 -22.33
C LEU A 45 -8.26 1.93 -21.08
N ILE A 46 -7.73 3.15 -21.09
CA ILE A 46 -6.97 3.75 -19.98
C ILE A 46 -7.35 5.22 -19.86
N LYS A 47 -7.50 5.73 -18.62
CA LYS A 47 -7.75 7.15 -18.34
C LYS A 47 -6.80 7.65 -17.26
N ILE A 48 -6.17 8.80 -17.52
CA ILE A 48 -5.46 9.56 -16.49
C ILE A 48 -6.35 10.74 -16.10
N GLU A 49 -6.73 10.81 -14.84
CA GLU A 49 -7.51 11.93 -14.30
C GLU A 49 -6.86 12.38 -12.98
N GLN A 50 -6.45 13.65 -12.94
CA GLN A 50 -5.70 14.22 -11.82
C GLN A 50 -4.43 13.40 -11.52
N SER A 51 -4.39 12.69 -10.38
CA SER A 51 -3.29 11.82 -9.95
C SER A 51 -3.65 10.33 -9.98
N THR A 52 -4.75 9.96 -10.61
CA THR A 52 -5.23 8.58 -10.70
C THR A 52 -5.14 8.06 -12.13
N LEU A 53 -4.60 6.85 -12.27
CA LEU A 53 -4.66 6.09 -13.50
C LEU A 53 -5.74 5.00 -13.40
N GLY A 54 -6.79 5.13 -14.20
CA GLY A 54 -7.81 4.11 -14.38
C GLY A 54 -7.42 3.13 -15.49
N ILE A 55 -7.49 1.82 -15.19
CA ILE A 55 -7.27 0.74 -16.16
C ILE A 55 -8.54 -0.10 -16.27
N SER A 56 -9.05 -0.24 -17.50
CA SER A 56 -10.22 -1.06 -17.80
C SER A 56 -9.96 -2.56 -17.72
N VAL A 57 -11.03 -3.36 -17.61
CA VAL A 57 -10.92 -4.82 -17.66
C VAL A 57 -10.48 -5.27 -19.06
N SER A 58 -11.02 -4.62 -20.09
CA SER A 58 -10.61 -4.85 -21.48
C SER A 58 -9.13 -4.53 -21.72
N ALA A 59 -8.57 -3.45 -21.12
CA ALA A 59 -7.13 -3.18 -21.17
C ALA A 59 -6.32 -4.36 -20.63
N ILE A 60 -6.73 -4.92 -19.50
CA ILE A 60 -6.03 -6.03 -18.86
C ILE A 60 -6.07 -7.27 -19.74
N ALA A 61 -7.25 -7.63 -20.25
CA ALA A 61 -7.43 -8.78 -21.12
C ALA A 61 -6.62 -8.68 -22.42
N LEU A 62 -6.51 -7.47 -22.98
CA LEU A 62 -5.73 -7.20 -24.18
C LEU A 62 -4.23 -7.21 -23.91
N LEU A 63 -3.78 -6.47 -22.90
CA LEU A 63 -2.36 -6.18 -22.69
C LEU A 63 -1.62 -7.31 -21.99
N TYR A 64 -2.26 -8.01 -21.06
CA TYR A 64 -1.57 -9.01 -20.24
C TYR A 64 -0.95 -10.15 -21.08
N PRO A 65 -1.65 -10.77 -22.07
CA PRO A 65 -1.06 -11.79 -22.93
C PRO A 65 0.09 -11.26 -23.80
N ILE A 66 -0.02 -10.03 -24.31
CA ILE A 66 1.03 -9.39 -25.11
C ILE A 66 2.28 -9.20 -24.26
N CYS A 67 2.13 -8.70 -23.03
CA CYS A 67 3.27 -8.46 -22.16
C CYS A 67 3.96 -9.79 -21.75
N LEU A 68 3.19 -10.87 -21.51
CA LEU A 68 3.76 -12.21 -21.23
C LEU A 68 4.58 -12.79 -22.39
N GLU A 69 4.26 -12.40 -23.63
CA GLU A 69 5.07 -12.76 -24.81
C GLU A 69 6.33 -11.89 -24.89
N LEU A 70 6.16 -10.56 -24.77
CA LEU A 70 7.25 -9.60 -24.91
C LEU A 70 8.27 -9.64 -23.78
N VAL A 71 7.89 -10.08 -22.58
CA VAL A 71 8.81 -10.18 -21.44
C VAL A 71 9.95 -11.19 -21.68
N LYS A 72 9.79 -12.10 -22.65
CA LYS A 72 10.82 -13.06 -23.08
C LYS A 72 11.82 -12.45 -24.08
N ASN A 73 11.57 -11.24 -24.56
CA ASN A 73 12.43 -10.53 -25.49
C ASN A 73 13.25 -9.49 -24.72
N GLU A 74 14.58 -9.62 -24.76
CA GLU A 74 15.52 -8.75 -24.03
C GLU A 74 15.33 -7.25 -24.34
N HIS A 75 14.84 -6.91 -25.54
CA HIS A 75 14.59 -5.51 -25.90
C HIS A 75 13.37 -4.92 -25.16
N TYR A 76 12.40 -5.75 -24.79
CA TYR A 76 11.13 -5.32 -24.19
C TYR A 76 10.96 -5.77 -22.74
N GLU A 77 11.85 -6.62 -22.20
CA GLU A 77 11.67 -7.24 -20.87
C GLU A 77 11.49 -6.22 -19.74
N ASP A 78 12.19 -5.09 -19.80
CA ASP A 78 12.10 -4.01 -18.82
C ASP A 78 10.69 -3.39 -18.81
N GLN A 79 10.22 -2.97 -19.98
CA GLN A 79 8.93 -2.31 -20.16
C GLN A 79 7.77 -3.29 -19.92
N ALA A 80 7.89 -4.51 -20.45
CA ALA A 80 6.88 -5.55 -20.34
C ALA A 80 6.75 -6.05 -18.90
N SER A 81 7.85 -6.20 -18.15
CA SER A 81 7.80 -6.56 -16.73
C SER A 81 7.02 -5.53 -15.92
N TRP A 82 7.21 -4.23 -16.18
CA TRP A 82 6.39 -3.21 -15.52
C TRP A 82 4.92 -3.33 -15.86
N MET A 83 4.56 -3.36 -17.15
CA MET A 83 3.15 -3.51 -17.52
C MET A 83 2.52 -4.75 -16.88
N ILE A 84 3.22 -5.89 -16.87
CA ILE A 84 2.76 -7.10 -16.16
C ILE A 84 2.46 -6.80 -14.69
N LEU A 85 3.36 -6.12 -13.96
CA LEU A 85 3.20 -5.86 -12.53
C LEU A 85 2.07 -4.86 -12.22
N PHE A 86 1.85 -3.89 -13.09
CA PHE A 86 0.74 -2.95 -12.95
C PHE A 86 -0.62 -3.62 -13.25
N LEU A 87 -0.64 -4.63 -14.12
CA LEU A 87 -1.83 -5.43 -14.41
C LEU A 87 -2.05 -6.55 -13.36
N ASN A 88 -0.95 -7.12 -12.84
CA ASN A 88 -0.93 -8.20 -11.84
C ASN A 88 0.32 -8.10 -10.94
N GLY A 89 0.15 -7.51 -9.75
CA GLY A 89 1.23 -7.30 -8.79
C GLY A 89 1.84 -8.58 -8.20
N GLU A 90 1.26 -9.76 -8.43
CA GLU A 90 1.78 -11.05 -7.90
C GLU A 90 2.58 -11.86 -8.93
N ASN A 91 2.88 -11.29 -10.11
CA ASN A 91 3.63 -12.02 -11.13
C ASN A 91 5.12 -12.19 -10.74
N TYR A 92 5.47 -13.37 -10.23
CA TYR A 92 6.83 -13.68 -9.77
C TYR A 92 7.90 -13.56 -10.87
N THR A 93 7.56 -13.89 -12.12
CA THR A 93 8.50 -13.80 -13.25
C THR A 93 8.89 -12.35 -13.50
N ALA A 94 7.91 -11.44 -13.52
CA ALA A 94 8.16 -10.02 -13.70
C ALA A 94 8.97 -9.45 -12.53
N TRP A 95 8.67 -9.83 -11.28
CA TRP A 95 9.50 -9.43 -10.13
C TRP A 95 10.93 -9.97 -10.20
N GLY A 96 11.13 -11.20 -10.67
CA GLY A 96 12.46 -11.77 -10.88
C GLY A 96 13.28 -10.95 -11.90
N ILE A 97 12.63 -10.46 -12.95
CA ILE A 97 13.26 -9.54 -13.92
C ILE A 97 13.59 -8.21 -13.26
N ARG A 98 12.68 -7.62 -12.46
CA ARG A 98 12.96 -6.38 -11.72
C ARG A 98 14.13 -6.53 -10.74
N GLN A 99 14.24 -7.67 -10.09
CA GLN A 99 15.37 -7.98 -9.20
C GLN A 99 16.70 -8.08 -9.95
N ARG A 100 16.69 -8.66 -11.15
CA ARG A 100 17.88 -8.74 -12.02
C ARG A 100 18.28 -7.38 -12.59
N LEU A 101 17.31 -6.57 -13.02
CA LEU A 101 17.56 -5.26 -13.63
C LEU A 101 17.90 -4.18 -12.61
N LYS A 102 17.32 -4.26 -11.40
CA LYS A 102 17.54 -3.41 -10.22
C LYS A 102 17.86 -1.94 -10.55
N LYS A 103 16.81 -1.14 -10.80
CA LYS A 103 16.95 0.29 -11.10
C LYS A 103 16.45 1.18 -9.96
N GLU A 104 16.98 2.39 -9.83
CA GLU A 104 16.60 3.31 -8.75
C GLU A 104 15.16 3.83 -8.90
N GLU A 105 14.71 4.03 -10.14
CA GLU A 105 13.35 4.46 -10.45
C GLU A 105 12.26 3.47 -10.01
N ASP A 106 12.64 2.23 -9.69
CA ASP A 106 11.72 1.16 -9.30
C ASP A 106 11.02 1.45 -7.97
N LEU A 107 11.58 2.29 -7.10
CA LEU A 107 10.98 2.57 -5.79
C LEU A 107 9.58 3.20 -5.92
N LYS A 108 9.42 4.17 -6.83
CA LYS A 108 8.14 4.86 -7.04
C LYS A 108 7.13 3.94 -7.72
N LEU A 109 7.56 3.13 -8.68
CA LEU A 109 6.68 2.20 -9.38
C LEU A 109 6.22 1.07 -8.44
N THR A 110 7.12 0.58 -7.58
CA THR A 110 6.80 -0.41 -6.54
C THR A 110 5.82 0.14 -5.50
N GLU A 111 5.93 1.41 -5.11
CA GLU A 111 4.93 2.09 -4.26
C GLU A 111 3.53 1.97 -4.87
N LEU A 112 3.38 2.33 -6.16
CA LEU A 112 2.09 2.28 -6.84
C LEU A 112 1.52 0.86 -6.89
N ILE A 113 2.37 -0.14 -7.14
CA ILE A 113 1.96 -1.55 -7.18
C ILE A 113 1.54 -2.05 -5.79
N CYS A 114 2.28 -1.72 -4.72
CA CYS A 114 1.91 -2.08 -3.34
C CYS A 114 0.56 -1.48 -2.92
N ILE A 115 0.28 -0.23 -3.33
CA ILE A 115 -0.99 0.44 -3.03
C ILE A 115 -2.14 -0.21 -3.82
N ARG A 116 -1.94 -0.50 -5.11
CA ARG A 116 -2.94 -1.16 -5.96
C ARG A 116 -3.23 -2.59 -5.49
N PHE A 117 -2.20 -3.35 -5.14
CA PHE A 117 -2.29 -4.74 -4.72
C PHE A 117 -1.84 -4.90 -3.27
N PRO A 118 -2.66 -4.48 -2.28
CA PRO A 118 -2.27 -4.51 -0.87
C PRO A 118 -2.17 -5.94 -0.31
N GLY A 119 -2.59 -6.95 -1.07
CA GLY A 119 -2.39 -8.37 -0.79
C GLY A 119 -1.13 -8.97 -1.40
N SER A 120 -0.33 -8.17 -2.13
CA SER A 120 0.80 -8.67 -2.88
C SER A 120 2.02 -8.91 -2.01
N SER A 121 2.33 -10.17 -1.71
CA SER A 121 3.53 -10.48 -0.91
C SER A 121 4.82 -10.12 -1.67
N CYS A 122 4.82 -10.29 -3.00
CA CYS A 122 5.98 -10.05 -3.83
C CYS A 122 6.34 -8.56 -3.90
N SER A 123 5.36 -7.66 -4.01
CA SER A 123 5.61 -6.23 -4.12
C SER A 123 6.24 -5.66 -2.84
N PHE A 124 5.73 -6.05 -1.67
CA PHE A 124 6.30 -5.63 -0.39
C PHE A 124 7.69 -6.20 -0.17
N ASN A 125 7.94 -7.46 -0.54
CA ASN A 125 9.28 -8.06 -0.45
C ASN A 125 10.28 -7.37 -1.39
N TYR A 126 9.86 -6.98 -2.60
CA TYR A 126 10.71 -6.24 -3.52
C TYR A 126 11.00 -4.83 -2.98
N ARG A 127 10.00 -4.14 -2.43
CA ARG A 127 10.18 -2.82 -1.80
C ARG A 127 11.22 -2.83 -0.68
N GLN A 128 11.34 -3.91 0.09
CA GLN A 128 12.32 -4.03 1.18
C GLN A 128 13.78 -3.98 0.73
N GLN A 129 14.03 -4.13 -0.58
CA GLN A 129 15.38 -4.09 -1.15
C GLN A 129 15.89 -2.66 -1.37
N PHE A 130 15.02 -1.65 -1.27
CA PHE A 130 15.39 -0.26 -1.43
C PHE A 130 15.74 0.38 -0.08
N GLU A 131 16.74 1.24 -0.11
CA GLU A 131 17.03 2.14 1.00
C GLU A 131 16.12 3.35 0.90
N SER A 132 15.56 3.76 2.05
CA SER A 132 14.59 4.85 2.12
C SER A 132 14.58 5.40 3.54
N THR A 133 14.39 6.72 3.66
CA THR A 133 14.35 7.41 4.95
C THR A 133 13.06 7.09 5.70
N TYR A 134 13.09 7.25 7.03
CA TYR A 134 11.92 7.03 7.87
C TYR A 134 10.71 7.84 7.38
N GLU A 135 10.92 9.09 6.98
CA GLU A 135 9.88 10.00 6.52
C GLU A 135 9.25 9.52 5.21
N ASN A 136 10.07 9.05 4.26
CA ASN A 136 9.58 8.54 2.99
C ASN A 136 8.79 7.24 3.17
N GLU A 137 9.28 6.30 3.98
CA GLU A 137 8.53 5.08 4.28
C GLU A 137 7.29 5.31 5.13
N THR A 138 7.29 6.34 5.98
CA THR A 138 6.08 6.75 6.73
C THR A 138 5.02 7.30 5.79
N ARG A 139 5.41 8.15 4.83
CA ARG A 139 4.50 8.66 3.80
C ARG A 139 3.90 7.53 2.97
N PHE A 140 4.72 6.58 2.52
CA PHE A 140 4.26 5.38 1.83
C PHE A 140 3.29 4.57 2.70
N PHE A 141 3.66 4.28 3.94
CA PHE A 141 2.84 3.50 4.86
C PHE A 141 1.46 4.12 5.04
N LEU A 142 1.39 5.43 5.27
CA LEU A 142 0.12 6.14 5.42
C LEU A 142 -0.74 6.09 4.16
N LYS A 143 -0.16 6.23 2.96
CA LYS A 143 -0.88 6.09 1.69
C LYS A 143 -1.45 4.68 1.52
N ALA A 144 -0.65 3.65 1.76
CA ALA A 144 -1.10 2.26 1.68
C ALA A 144 -2.13 1.91 2.77
N PHE A 145 -1.96 2.46 3.98
CA PHE A 145 -2.87 2.29 5.10
C PHE A 145 -4.25 2.88 4.81
N GLN A 146 -4.31 4.07 4.20
CA GLN A 146 -5.58 4.67 3.75
C GLN A 146 -6.32 3.77 2.77
N LYS A 147 -5.62 3.08 1.87
CA LYS A 147 -6.23 2.16 0.91
C LYS A 147 -6.70 0.86 1.56
N LYS A 148 -5.89 0.27 2.47
CA LYS A 148 -6.24 -0.95 3.20
C LYS A 148 -5.54 -1.03 4.57
N ASN A 149 -6.18 -0.46 5.58
CA ASN A 149 -5.65 -0.33 6.94
C ASN A 149 -5.40 -1.66 7.69
N ARG A 150 -5.95 -2.77 7.21
CA ARG A 150 -5.79 -4.12 7.77
C ARG A 150 -4.98 -5.05 6.85
N SER A 151 -4.12 -4.51 5.98
CA SER A 151 -3.23 -5.34 5.16
C SER A 151 -2.11 -5.99 6.00
N TYR A 152 -2.14 -7.31 6.11
CA TYR A 152 -1.08 -8.08 6.79
C TYR A 152 0.32 -7.81 6.20
N HIS A 153 0.43 -7.73 4.87
CA HIS A 153 1.72 -7.50 4.21
C HIS A 153 2.25 -6.09 4.48
N LEU A 154 1.39 -5.07 4.49
CA LEU A 154 1.78 -3.70 4.85
C LEU A 154 2.31 -3.62 6.29
N TRP A 155 1.59 -4.23 7.24
CA TRP A 155 2.01 -4.23 8.64
C TRP A 155 3.31 -5.01 8.84
N THR A 156 3.44 -6.17 8.23
CA THR A 156 4.67 -6.98 8.26
C THR A 156 5.84 -6.23 7.63
N TYR A 157 5.59 -5.53 6.52
CA TYR A 157 6.57 -4.67 5.87
C TYR A 157 7.07 -3.58 6.82
N ARG A 158 6.14 -2.83 7.43
CA ARG A 158 6.47 -1.73 8.34
C ARG A 158 7.27 -2.22 9.55
N MET A 159 6.83 -3.31 10.21
CA MET A 159 7.56 -3.88 11.35
C MET A 159 8.99 -4.28 11.01
N LYS A 160 9.20 -4.93 9.85
CA LYS A 160 10.55 -5.29 9.37
C LYS A 160 11.40 -4.05 9.09
N TYR A 161 10.81 -3.04 8.46
CA TYR A 161 11.49 -1.77 8.17
C TYR A 161 11.93 -1.07 9.46
N ILE A 162 11.02 -0.86 10.41
CA ILE A 162 11.30 -0.25 11.72
C ILE A 162 12.39 -1.03 12.45
N LYS A 163 12.27 -2.37 12.51
CA LYS A 163 13.30 -3.21 13.14
C LYS A 163 14.67 -3.00 12.49
N LYS A 164 14.76 -2.91 11.17
CA LYS A 164 16.02 -2.68 10.44
C LYS A 164 16.63 -1.34 10.83
N ILE A 165 15.92 -0.23 10.64
CA ILE A 165 16.48 1.11 10.85
C ILE A 165 16.70 1.45 12.33
N SER A 166 15.95 0.82 13.23
CA SER A 166 16.12 1.03 14.68
C SER A 166 17.42 0.44 15.25
N GLN A 167 18.12 -0.40 14.48
CA GLN A 167 19.46 -0.87 14.83
C GLN A 167 20.49 0.25 14.77
N GLU A 168 20.22 1.28 13.97
CA GLU A 168 21.10 2.43 13.77
C GLU A 168 20.62 3.65 14.59
N ASP A 169 19.30 3.81 14.74
CA ASP A 169 18.70 4.91 15.49
C ASP A 169 17.54 4.42 16.39
N HIS A 170 17.80 4.33 17.70
CA HIS A 170 16.79 3.89 18.67
C HIS A 170 15.60 4.86 18.80
N THR A 171 15.77 6.14 18.45
CA THR A 171 14.68 7.15 18.53
C THR A 171 13.55 6.85 17.54
N ILE A 172 13.79 5.99 16.55
CA ILE A 172 12.75 5.51 15.63
C ILE A 172 11.59 4.85 16.37
N TYR A 173 11.84 4.13 17.47
CA TYR A 173 10.75 3.50 18.23
C TYR A 173 9.81 4.53 18.85
N GLU A 174 10.35 5.64 19.35
CA GLU A 174 9.54 6.74 19.92
C GLU A 174 8.68 7.39 18.83
N LYS A 175 9.28 7.73 17.69
CA LYS A 175 8.57 8.27 16.52
C LYS A 175 7.46 7.33 16.05
N GLU A 176 7.74 6.02 16.02
CA GLU A 176 6.76 5.00 15.63
C GLU A 176 5.64 4.83 16.65
N CYS A 177 5.98 4.85 17.94
CA CYS A 177 5.01 4.87 19.04
C CYS A 177 4.04 6.04 18.85
N ASP A 178 4.54 7.25 18.61
CA ASP A 178 3.70 8.44 18.41
C ASP A 178 2.86 8.37 17.14
N LEU A 179 3.40 7.85 16.04
CA LEU A 179 2.62 7.59 14.82
C LEU A 179 1.46 6.63 15.11
N MET A 180 1.72 5.53 15.81
CA MET A 180 0.69 4.53 16.13
C MET A 180 -0.36 5.06 17.11
N LYS A 181 0.02 5.87 18.11
CA LYS A 181 -0.93 6.56 19.00
C LYS A 181 -1.91 7.42 18.19
N ASN A 182 -1.39 8.24 17.29
CA ASN A 182 -2.19 9.10 16.41
C ASN A 182 -3.15 8.31 15.51
N LEU A 183 -2.77 7.10 15.08
CA LEU A 183 -3.66 6.23 14.30
C LEU A 183 -4.68 5.52 15.20
N ALA A 184 -4.30 5.07 16.39
CA ALA A 184 -5.18 4.42 17.36
C ALA A 184 -6.31 5.35 17.84
N GLU A 185 -6.00 6.63 18.03
CA GLU A 185 -6.98 7.66 18.39
C GLU A 185 -8.06 7.83 17.31
N LYS A 186 -7.73 7.55 16.05
CA LYS A 186 -8.67 7.61 14.91
C LYS A 186 -9.43 6.29 14.69
N ASP A 187 -8.83 5.15 15.06
CA ASP A 187 -9.40 3.82 14.89
C ASP A 187 -8.99 2.89 16.04
N VAL A 188 -9.66 3.05 17.19
CA VAL A 188 -9.39 2.29 18.42
C VAL A 188 -9.71 0.78 18.31
N HIS A 189 -10.36 0.37 17.21
CA HIS A 189 -10.73 -1.02 16.94
C HIS A 189 -9.69 -1.76 16.11
N ASN A 190 -8.64 -1.07 15.67
CA ASN A 190 -7.65 -1.66 14.78
C ASN A 190 -6.61 -2.48 15.55
N PHE A 191 -6.84 -3.80 15.62
CA PHE A 191 -5.91 -4.74 16.24
C PHE A 191 -4.47 -4.58 15.77
N SER A 192 -4.23 -4.32 14.48
CA SER A 192 -2.88 -4.23 13.93
C SER A 192 -2.10 -3.03 14.47
N ILE A 193 -2.76 -1.91 14.78
CA ILE A 193 -2.14 -0.74 15.43
C ILE A 193 -1.66 -1.12 16.83
N PHE A 194 -2.54 -1.71 17.65
CA PHE A 194 -2.19 -2.10 19.03
C PHE A 194 -1.13 -3.21 19.05
N HIS A 195 -1.21 -4.17 18.14
CA HIS A 195 -0.17 -5.18 17.99
C HIS A 195 1.19 -4.56 17.62
N HIS A 196 1.20 -3.51 16.77
CA HIS A 196 2.42 -2.77 16.47
C HIS A 196 2.95 -2.06 17.72
N LEU A 197 2.07 -1.40 18.49
CA LEU A 197 2.43 -0.75 19.75
C LEU A 197 3.02 -1.74 20.77
N MET A 198 2.52 -2.98 20.86
CA MET A 198 3.10 -4.03 21.72
C MET A 198 4.55 -4.36 21.35
N ILE A 199 4.92 -4.24 20.07
CA ILE A 199 6.28 -4.51 19.62
C ILE A 199 7.19 -3.33 19.98
N CYS A 200 6.70 -2.10 19.81
CA CYS A 200 7.45 -0.88 20.13
C CYS A 200 7.51 -0.59 21.65
N SER A 201 6.53 -1.05 22.43
CA SER A 201 6.39 -0.74 23.87
C SER A 201 7.61 -1.13 24.69
N LYS A 202 8.32 -2.20 24.30
CA LYS A 202 9.57 -2.65 24.94
C LYS A 202 10.64 -1.56 24.98
N GLN A 203 10.53 -0.54 24.13
CA GLN A 203 11.49 0.54 23.97
C GLN A 203 10.92 1.92 24.38
N CYS A 204 9.60 2.08 24.53
CA CYS A 204 8.93 3.38 24.74
C CYS A 204 8.52 3.71 26.20
N GLY A 205 8.84 2.85 27.18
CA GLY A 205 8.72 3.18 28.62
C GLY A 205 7.29 3.33 29.20
N MET A 206 7.20 3.86 30.43
CA MET A 206 5.96 3.92 31.25
C MET A 206 4.89 4.90 30.73
N GLU A 207 5.26 5.89 29.92
CA GLU A 207 4.31 6.91 29.43
C GLU A 207 3.21 6.31 28.55
N LEU A 208 3.50 5.18 27.90
CA LEU A 208 2.57 4.47 27.04
C LEU A 208 1.36 3.90 27.80
N MET A 209 1.56 3.49 29.06
CA MET A 209 0.48 2.99 29.91
C MET A 209 -0.49 4.11 30.29
N LYS A 210 0.05 5.28 30.68
CA LYS A 210 -0.78 6.45 30.99
C LYS A 210 -1.64 6.86 29.80
N TRP A 211 -1.03 6.99 28.62
CA TRP A 211 -1.75 7.29 27.38
C TRP A 211 -2.85 6.26 27.07
N ALA A 212 -2.55 4.95 27.21
CA ALA A 212 -3.52 3.91 26.90
C ALA A 212 -4.75 3.94 27.82
N LEU A 213 -4.55 4.25 29.11
CA LEU A 213 -5.64 4.43 30.08
C LEU A 213 -6.49 5.67 29.74
N GLU A 214 -5.85 6.80 29.43
CA GLU A 214 -6.55 8.03 29.03
C GLU A 214 -7.37 7.81 27.74
N LEU A 215 -6.81 7.11 26.75
CA LEU A 215 -7.51 6.74 25.53
C LEU A 215 -8.74 5.88 25.84
N ARG A 216 -8.60 4.84 26.68
CA ARG A 216 -9.71 3.97 27.07
C ARG A 216 -10.84 4.78 27.71
N ASP A 217 -10.49 5.65 28.65
CA ASP A 217 -11.48 6.44 29.40
C ASP A 217 -12.22 7.40 28.47
N SER A 218 -11.53 8.02 27.49
CA SER A 218 -12.16 8.87 26.46
C SER A 218 -13.22 8.14 25.63
N PHE A 219 -12.94 6.89 25.23
CA PHE A 219 -13.89 6.09 24.44
C PHE A 219 -15.00 5.50 25.30
N SER A 220 -14.71 5.12 26.55
CA SER A 220 -15.75 4.69 27.49
C SER A 220 -16.84 5.75 27.67
N LEU A 221 -16.48 7.03 27.76
CA LEU A 221 -17.45 8.14 27.81
C LEU A 221 -18.32 8.23 26.54
N MET A 222 -17.74 8.01 25.35
CA MET A 222 -18.49 8.02 24.09
C MET A 222 -19.52 6.87 24.01
N TYR A 223 -19.17 5.67 24.51
CA TYR A 223 -20.06 4.51 24.46
C TYR A 223 -21.13 4.51 25.56
N GLN A 224 -20.92 5.23 26.68
CA GLN A 224 -21.93 5.37 27.74
C GLN A 224 -23.25 6.00 27.24
N GLY A 225 -23.21 6.82 26.17
CA GLY A 225 -24.40 7.42 25.57
C GLY A 225 -25.17 6.53 24.59
N GLN A 226 -24.60 5.39 24.17
CA GLN A 226 -25.15 4.56 23.09
C GLN A 226 -25.91 3.32 23.57
N VAL A 227 -25.94 3.05 24.87
CA VAL A 227 -26.50 1.81 25.39
C VAL A 227 -27.30 2.07 26.67
N LYS A 228 -28.64 2.03 26.59
CA LYS A 228 -29.52 2.20 27.75
C LYS A 228 -29.62 0.96 28.64
N ASP A 229 -29.32 -0.25 28.15
CA ASP A 229 -29.64 -1.50 28.88
C ASP A 229 -28.66 -2.67 28.65
N CYS A 230 -27.42 -2.45 28.22
CA CYS A 230 -26.44 -3.54 28.12
C CYS A 230 -25.12 -3.10 28.75
N GLU A 231 -24.55 -4.00 29.55
CA GLU A 231 -23.14 -3.97 29.95
C GLU A 231 -22.32 -3.47 28.76
N ILE A 232 -21.51 -2.42 28.95
CA ILE A 232 -20.57 -1.96 27.93
C ILE A 232 -19.74 -3.21 27.56
N ASP A 233 -20.04 -3.82 26.42
CA ASP A 233 -19.38 -5.04 26.02
C ASP A 233 -17.92 -4.64 25.77
N PHE A 234 -17.04 -4.96 26.72
CA PHE A 234 -15.60 -4.70 26.67
C PHE A 234 -14.95 -5.28 25.39
N LYS A 235 -15.68 -6.08 24.61
CA LYS A 235 -15.35 -6.44 23.22
C LYS A 235 -15.13 -5.24 22.31
N ALA A 236 -15.85 -4.13 22.48
CA ALA A 236 -15.66 -2.93 21.65
C ALA A 236 -14.27 -2.30 21.85
N LEU A 237 -13.60 -2.50 22.98
CA LEU A 237 -12.23 -2.02 23.20
C LEU A 237 -11.24 -3.18 23.35
N GLN A 238 -11.54 -4.35 22.78
CA GLN A 238 -10.76 -5.57 22.99
C GLN A 238 -9.27 -5.39 22.68
N SER A 239 -8.92 -4.74 21.56
CA SER A 239 -7.52 -4.52 21.17
C SER A 239 -6.78 -3.60 22.14
N LEU A 240 -7.40 -2.49 22.55
CA LEU A 240 -6.85 -1.57 23.54
C LEU A 240 -6.72 -2.23 24.92
N ASN A 241 -7.72 -3.00 25.36
CA ASN A 241 -7.69 -3.70 26.64
C ASN A 241 -6.61 -4.79 26.66
N GLN A 242 -6.43 -5.53 25.56
CA GLN A 242 -5.33 -6.48 25.40
C GLN A 242 -3.98 -5.78 25.47
N PHE A 243 -3.87 -4.60 24.85
CA PHE A 243 -2.66 -3.79 24.91
C PHE A 243 -2.35 -3.28 26.33
N ILE A 244 -3.33 -2.74 27.05
CA ILE A 244 -3.17 -2.31 28.45
C ILE A 244 -2.72 -3.48 29.32
N LYS A 245 -3.34 -4.67 29.16
CA LYS A 245 -2.94 -5.88 29.88
C LYS A 245 -1.50 -6.29 29.57
N HIS A 246 -1.01 -6.04 28.36
CA HIS A 246 0.37 -6.33 27.98
C HIS A 246 1.40 -5.38 28.62
N LEU A 247 0.98 -4.17 29.00
CA LEU A 247 1.85 -3.18 29.65
C LEU A 247 1.97 -3.40 31.18
N GLN A 248 1.10 -4.23 31.77
CA GLN A 248 1.10 -4.59 33.21
C GLN A 248 2.05 -5.75 33.49
#